data_AF-B4VS68-F1
#
_entry.id   AF-B4VS68-F1
#
_cell.length_a   1.000
_cell.length_b   1.000
_cell.length_c   1.000
_cell.angle_alpha   90.00
_cell.angle_beta   90.00
_cell.angle_gamma   90.00
#
_symmetry.space_group_name_H-M   'P 1'
#
loop_
_entity.id
_entity.type
_entity.pdbx_description
1 polymer ?
#
loop_
_entity_poly.entity_id
_entity_poly.type
_entity_poly.pdbx_seq_one_letter_code
_entity_poly.pdbx_strand_id
1 'polypeptide(L)'
;MSHPLLKPAIYSLFDERTLAAFGFTKPSTLIVSGVENSLKLRGYLQRWLVPRRRSDFFTESQLKSYPRGYQLRDIGPSWMLDKLE
;
A
#
# COMPACT_ATOMS: atom_id res chain seq x y z
N MET A 1 -20.90 6.30 -16.75
CA MET A 1 -20.53 5.19 -17.65
C MET A 1 -20.01 4.03 -16.80
N SER A 2 -20.79 2.97 -16.66
CA SER A 2 -20.37 1.72 -16.00
C SER A 2 -19.42 0.97 -16.94
N HIS A 3 -18.13 0.93 -16.63
CA HIS A 3 -17.17 0.15 -17.41
C HIS A 3 -17.26 -1.34 -17.02
N PRO A 4 -17.80 -2.23 -17.87
CA PRO A 4 -18.02 -3.63 -17.53
C PRO A 4 -16.71 -4.39 -17.24
N LEU A 5 -15.58 -3.88 -17.74
CA LEU A 5 -14.25 -4.46 -17.55
C LEU A 5 -13.55 -4.00 -16.26
N LEU A 6 -14.00 -2.90 -15.65
CA LEU A 6 -13.34 -2.34 -14.47
C LEU A 6 -13.51 -3.24 -13.25
N LYS A 7 -14.71 -3.75 -13.04
CA LYS A 7 -15.02 -4.65 -11.91
C LYS A 7 -14.18 -5.93 -11.92
N PRO A 8 -14.11 -6.72 -13.02
CA PRO A 8 -13.27 -7.91 -13.04
C PRO A 8 -11.76 -7.58 -13.00
N ALA A 9 -11.33 -6.43 -13.53
CA ALA A 9 -9.94 -5.99 -13.39
C ALA A 9 -9.59 -5.69 -11.91
N ILE A 10 -10.45 -4.98 -11.18
CA ILE A 10 -10.25 -4.75 -9.73
C ILE A 10 -10.25 -6.07 -8.97
N TYR A 11 -11.16 -7.00 -9.29
CA TYR A 11 -11.21 -8.30 -8.63
C TYR A 11 -9.95 -9.12 -8.85
N SER A 12 -9.30 -8.99 -10.00
CA SER A 12 -8.04 -9.69 -10.27
C SER A 12 -6.84 -9.19 -9.45
N LEU A 13 -6.96 -8.03 -8.78
CA LEU A 13 -5.92 -7.53 -7.87
C LEU A 13 -5.96 -8.22 -6.51
N PHE A 14 -7.04 -8.91 -6.18
CA PHE A 14 -7.20 -9.64 -4.92
C PHE A 14 -6.81 -11.10 -5.09
N ASP A 15 -6.27 -11.69 -4.04
CA ASP A 15 -6.05 -13.14 -3.99
C ASP A 15 -7.37 -13.89 -3.77
N GLU A 16 -7.34 -15.20 -4.03
CA GLU A 16 -8.53 -16.04 -3.97
C GLU A 16 -9.21 -16.06 -2.59
N ARG A 17 -8.45 -15.98 -1.49
CA ARG A 17 -9.03 -15.98 -0.14
C ARG A 17 -9.76 -14.68 0.15
N THR A 18 -9.18 -13.57 -0.29
CA THR A 18 -9.81 -12.25 -0.14
C THR A 18 -11.09 -12.13 -0.96
N LEU A 19 -11.10 -12.66 -2.19
CA LEU A 19 -12.33 -12.73 -3.00
C LEU A 19 -13.41 -13.58 -2.32
N ALA A 20 -13.02 -14.72 -1.74
CA ALA A 20 -13.95 -15.59 -1.02
C ALA A 20 -14.53 -14.93 0.25
N ALA A 21 -13.69 -14.24 1.03
CA ALA A 21 -14.11 -13.53 2.24
C ALA A 21 -15.11 -12.40 1.93
N PHE A 22 -14.93 -11.71 0.80
CA PHE A 22 -15.85 -10.66 0.37
C PHE A 22 -17.05 -11.15 -0.46
N GLY A 23 -17.11 -12.45 -0.79
CA GLY A 23 -18.17 -13.00 -1.62
C GLY A 23 -18.15 -12.50 -3.07
N PHE A 24 -16.98 -12.12 -3.58
CA PHE A 24 -16.82 -11.65 -4.95
C PHE A 24 -16.65 -12.80 -5.94
N THR A 25 -17.22 -12.65 -7.14
CA THR A 25 -17.08 -13.62 -8.22
C THR A 25 -15.64 -13.67 -8.71
N LYS A 26 -15.08 -14.87 -8.83
CA LYS A 26 -13.72 -15.05 -9.37
C LYS A 26 -13.67 -14.55 -10.83
N PRO A 27 -12.74 -13.63 -11.16
CA PRO A 27 -12.54 -13.18 -12.53
C PRO A 27 -11.95 -14.31 -13.39
N SER A 28 -12.11 -14.23 -14.70
CA SER A 28 -11.55 -15.23 -15.61
C SER A 28 -10.01 -15.19 -15.61
N THR A 29 -9.37 -16.34 -15.81
CA THR A 29 -7.91 -16.47 -15.80
C THR A 29 -7.23 -15.55 -16.81
N LEU A 30 -7.87 -15.30 -17.96
CA LEU A 30 -7.36 -14.38 -18.98
C LEU A 30 -7.25 -12.94 -18.48
N ILE A 31 -8.24 -12.46 -17.71
CA ILE A 31 -8.22 -11.12 -17.12
C ILE A 31 -7.13 -11.04 -16.06
N VAL A 32 -7.00 -12.07 -15.22
CA VAL A 32 -5.97 -12.14 -14.18
C VAL A 32 -4.57 -12.10 -14.80
N SER A 33 -4.28 -12.97 -15.77
CA SER A 33 -2.98 -12.99 -16.45
C SER A 33 -2.72 -11.68 -17.22
N GLY A 34 -3.75 -11.08 -17.81
CA GLY A 34 -3.63 -9.78 -18.48
C GLY A 34 -3.22 -8.67 -17.52
N VAL A 35 -3.88 -8.58 -16.36
CA VAL A 35 -3.55 -7.60 -15.31
C VAL A 35 -2.16 -7.85 -14.74
N GLU A 36 -1.81 -9.11 -14.43
CA GLU A 36 -0.49 -9.47 -13.93
C GLU A 36 0.63 -9.07 -14.91
N ASN A 37 0.47 -9.41 -16.18
CA ASN A 37 1.44 -9.07 -17.22
C ASN A 37 1.51 -7.56 -17.46
N SER A 38 0.40 -6.82 -17.34
CA SER A 38 0.41 -5.36 -17.44
C SER A 38 1.22 -4.72 -16.31
N LEU A 39 1.12 -5.24 -15.08
CA LEU A 39 1.88 -4.77 -13.93
C LEU A 39 3.38 -5.06 -14.10
N LYS A 40 3.72 -6.26 -14.59
CA LYS A 40 5.11 -6.62 -14.92
C LYS A 40 5.67 -5.70 -16.01
N LEU A 41 4.92 -5.51 -17.11
CA LEU A 41 5.30 -4.63 -18.21
C LEU A 41 5.52 -3.19 -17.73
N ARG A 42 4.61 -2.66 -16.90
CA ARG A 42 4.78 -1.36 -16.25
C ARG A 42 6.08 -1.29 -15.47
N GLY A 43 6.42 -2.33 -14.69
CA GLY A 43 7.68 -2.42 -13.96
C GLY A 43 8.91 -2.35 -14.88
N TYR A 44 8.89 -3.09 -15.99
CA TYR A 44 9.95 -3.04 -17.01
C TYR A 44 10.06 -1.66 -17.65
N LEU A 45 8.94 -1.04 -18.02
CA LEU A 45 8.90 0.31 -18.58
C LEU A 45 9.42 1.35 -17.57
N GLN A 46 9.02 1.25 -16.30
CA GLN A 46 9.47 2.15 -15.25
C GLN A 46 10.99 2.05 -15.03
N ARG A 47 11.56 0.85 -15.13
CA ARG A 47 13.01 0.63 -15.06
C ARG A 47 13.77 1.36 -16.17
N TRP A 48 13.18 1.49 -17.36
CA TRP A 48 13.79 2.19 -18.48
C TRP A 48 13.56 3.71 -18.43
N LEU A 49 12.35 4.15 -18.11
CA LEU A 49 11.94 5.56 -18.19
C LEU A 49 12.44 6.41 -17.01
N VAL A 50 12.55 5.84 -15.82
CA VAL A 50 12.95 6.59 -14.61
C VAL A 50 14.08 5.84 -13.91
N PRO A 51 15.32 5.90 -14.43
CA PRO A 51 16.46 5.43 -13.66
C PRO A 51 16.51 6.25 -12.38
N ARG A 52 16.17 5.63 -11.24
CA ARG A 52 16.21 6.29 -9.93
C ARG A 52 17.66 6.69 -9.65
N ARG A 53 17.99 7.96 -9.87
CA ARG A 53 19.35 8.51 -9.72
C ARG A 53 19.75 8.76 -8.26
N ARG A 54 18.80 8.72 -7.33
CA ARG A 54 19.03 8.85 -5.89
C ARG A 54 18.15 7.85 -5.14
N SER A 55 18.70 7.28 -4.07
CA SER A 55 17.92 6.58 -3.06
C SER A 55 17.04 7.57 -2.32
N ASP A 56 15.81 7.18 -2.03
CA ASP A 56 14.93 7.87 -1.09
C ASP A 56 14.73 6.91 0.08
N PHE A 57 15.69 6.92 1.01
CA PHE A 57 15.65 6.04 2.17
C PHE A 57 14.74 6.65 3.24
N PHE A 58 13.94 5.80 3.89
CA PHE A 58 13.10 6.25 5.01
C PHE A 58 13.92 6.94 6.12
N THR A 59 15.17 6.52 6.32
CA THR A 59 16.11 7.13 7.27
C THR A 59 16.57 8.54 6.87
N GLU A 60 16.55 8.86 5.58
CA GLU A 60 16.88 10.20 5.06
C GLU A 60 15.69 11.16 5.13
N SER A 61 14.49 10.62 5.34
CA SER A 61 13.28 11.41 5.52
C SER A 61 13.33 12.14 6.85
N GLN A 62 13.32 13.48 6.81
CA GLN A 62 13.03 14.28 7.98
C GLN A 62 11.54 14.12 8.30
N LEU A 63 11.19 13.07 9.04
CA LEU A 63 9.84 12.90 9.55
C LEU A 63 9.47 14.17 10.31
N LYS A 64 8.38 14.81 9.90
CA LYS A 64 7.87 16.01 10.53
C LYS A 64 7.43 15.65 11.95
N SER A 65 8.27 15.95 12.93
CA SER A 65 7.92 15.83 14.34
C SER A 65 7.07 17.02 14.77
N TYR A 66 6.34 16.86 15.87
CA TYR A 66 5.51 17.93 16.41
C TYR A 66 6.38 19.13 16.79
N PRO A 67 5.92 20.37 16.55
CA PRO A 67 6.75 21.57 16.59
C PRO A 67 7.36 21.90 17.97
N ARG A 68 6.87 21.28 19.05
CA ARG A 68 7.39 21.44 20.42
C ARG A 68 8.00 20.17 21.02
N GLY A 69 8.08 19.08 20.23
CA GLY A 69 8.39 17.75 20.75
C GLY A 69 7.33 17.25 21.74
N TYR A 70 7.55 16.06 22.29
CA TYR A 70 6.80 15.52 23.42
C TYR A 70 7.79 14.85 24.36
N GLN A 71 7.56 15.00 25.66
CA GLN A 71 8.23 14.18 26.66
C GLN A 71 7.45 12.88 26.85
N LEU A 72 8.09 11.82 27.36
CA LEU A 72 7.39 10.56 27.66
C LEU A 72 6.16 10.78 28.56
N ARG A 73 6.23 11.77 29.46
CA ARG A 73 5.13 12.19 30.33
C ARG A 73 3.95 12.89 29.63
N ASP A 74 4.15 13.37 28.41
CA ASP A 74 3.12 14.03 27.61
C ASP A 74 2.36 13.03 26.72
N ILE A 75 2.76 11.76 26.73
CA ILE A 75 2.26 10.72 25.82
C ILE A 75 1.63 9.60 26.64
N GLY A 76 0.38 9.29 26.34
CA GLY A 76 -0.36 8.19 26.96
C GLY A 76 -1.25 8.63 28.13
N PRO A 77 -2.07 7.70 28.65
CA PRO A 77 -3.02 7.98 29.71
C PRO A 77 -2.34 8.11 31.08
N SER A 78 -2.92 8.92 31.97
CA SER A 78 -2.32 9.32 33.26
C SER A 78 -1.92 8.14 34.15
N TRP A 79 -2.70 7.05 34.17
CA TRP A 79 -2.42 5.85 34.96
C TRP A 79 -1.13 5.12 34.57
N MET A 80 -0.56 5.41 33.40
CA MET A 80 0.68 4.82 32.93
C MET A 80 1.91 5.60 33.40
N LEU A 81 1.73 6.86 33.81
CA LEU A 81 2.79 7.74 34.31
C LEU A 81 3.21 7.41 35.74
N ASP A 82 2.27 6.90 36.55
CA ASP A 82 2.51 6.46 37.95
C ASP A 82 3.57 5.35 38.08
N LYS A 83 3.97 4.72 36.96
CA LYS A 83 4.97 3.63 36.90
C LYS A 83 6.38 4.12 36.56
N LEU A 84 6.55 5.41 36.23
CA LEU A 84 7.80 6.00 35.77
C LEU A 84 8.49 6.91 36.81
N GLU A 85 7.83 7.15 37.95
CA GLU A 85 8.40 7.80 39.15
C GLU A 85 9.12 6.77 40.06
#